data_AF-A0A7X6CD76-F1
#
_entry.id   AF-A0A7X6CD76-F1
#
_cell.length_a   1.000
_cell.length_b   1.000
_cell.length_c   1.000
_cell.angle_alpha   90.00
_cell.angle_beta   90.00
_cell.angle_gamma   90.00
#
_symmetry.space_group_name_H-M   'P 1'
#
loop_
_entity.id
_entity.type
_entity.pdbx_description
1 polymer ?
#
loop_
_entity_poly.entity_id
_entity_poly.type
_entity_poly.pdbx_seq_one_letter_code
_entity_poly.pdbx_strand_id
1 'polypeptide(L)'
;MKLNPRQLDALQELVNIGIGQAAGILNDMIDSPIRLQIPYLQILSPTDVQEELEHHLNGEQIAAVQLKFTGSFGGIAQLVFPTNSAAMLVTMLTGEELGTHDLDSVKIGTLSEVGNIVINGVMGAISNVLQQRLNYSIPSYTEGTIATLLTSGGLSADTVVLLAQTRFIIERLHIEGDIILIFNVNSFDALLTAINQLAGGL
;
A
#
# COMPACT_ATOMS: atom_id res chain seq x y z
N MET A 1 -9.99 -11.41 -14.94
CA MET A 1 -10.30 -12.52 -14.02
C MET A 1 -11.35 -12.05 -13.01
N LYS A 2 -12.29 -12.89 -12.57
CA LYS A 2 -13.31 -12.50 -11.56
C LYS A 2 -13.10 -13.30 -10.29
N LEU A 3 -12.95 -12.63 -9.15
CA LEU A 3 -12.95 -13.29 -7.85
C LEU A 3 -14.34 -13.75 -7.46
N ASN A 4 -14.40 -14.84 -6.69
CA ASN A 4 -15.62 -15.18 -5.98
C ASN A 4 -15.73 -14.35 -4.68
N PRO A 5 -16.94 -14.19 -4.11
CA PRO A 5 -17.12 -13.39 -2.88
C PRO A 5 -16.25 -13.83 -1.72
N ARG A 6 -16.04 -15.14 -1.52
CA ARG A 6 -15.22 -15.67 -0.41
C ARG A 6 -13.75 -15.27 -0.54
N GLN A 7 -13.22 -15.22 -1.76
CA GLN A 7 -11.84 -14.78 -2.00
C GLN A 7 -11.68 -13.28 -1.73
N LEU A 8 -12.67 -12.47 -2.13
CA LEU A 8 -12.65 -11.04 -1.87
C LEU A 8 -12.75 -10.75 -0.36
N ASP A 9 -13.67 -11.43 0.34
CA ASP A 9 -13.82 -11.31 1.79
C ASP A 9 -12.53 -11.74 2.52
N ALA A 10 -11.90 -12.84 2.08
CA ALA A 10 -10.63 -13.29 2.66
C ALA A 10 -9.50 -12.26 2.43
N LEU A 11 -9.38 -11.71 1.22
CA LEU A 11 -8.39 -10.66 0.94
C LEU A 11 -8.65 -9.41 1.78
N GLN A 12 -9.90 -8.97 1.89
CA GLN A 12 -10.29 -7.84 2.71
C GLN A 12 -9.87 -8.06 4.17
N GLU A 13 -10.12 -9.24 4.72
CA GLU A 13 -9.75 -9.55 6.10
C GLU A 13 -8.24 -9.57 6.30
N LEU A 14 -7.49 -10.17 5.37
CA LEU A 14 -6.02 -10.18 5.41
C LEU A 14 -5.43 -8.77 5.38
N VAL A 15 -5.96 -7.92 4.48
CA VAL A 15 -5.56 -6.51 4.40
C VAL A 15 -5.93 -5.78 5.69
N ASN A 16 -7.13 -5.99 6.25
CA ASN A 16 -7.57 -5.37 7.50
C ASN A 16 -6.66 -5.73 8.67
N ILE A 17 -6.26 -7.00 8.81
CA ILE A 17 -5.31 -7.45 9.84
C ILE A 17 -3.99 -6.69 9.69
N GLY A 18 -3.46 -6.60 8.48
CA GLY A 18 -2.20 -5.93 8.23
C GLY A 18 -2.24 -4.42 8.45
N ILE A 19 -3.34 -3.77 8.10
CA ILE A 19 -3.59 -2.36 8.41
C ILE A 19 -3.67 -2.15 9.93
N GLY A 20 -4.35 -3.04 10.66
CA GLY A 20 -4.39 -2.98 12.12
C GLY A 20 -3.01 -3.11 12.77
N GLN A 21 -2.16 -4.01 12.25
CA GLN A 21 -0.77 -4.17 12.71
C GLN A 21 0.06 -2.93 12.42
N ALA A 22 -0.03 -2.39 11.20
CA ALA A 22 0.66 -1.16 10.81
C ALA A 22 0.22 0.03 11.68
N ALA A 23 -1.08 0.17 11.94
CA ALA A 23 -1.60 1.22 12.81
C ALA A 23 -1.02 1.11 14.23
N GLY A 24 -0.89 -0.10 14.77
CA GLY A 24 -0.26 -0.33 16.08
C GLY A 24 1.19 0.17 16.11
N ILE A 25 2.00 -0.27 15.15
CA ILE A 25 3.42 0.13 15.06
C ILE A 25 3.55 1.65 14.87
N LEU A 26 2.75 2.25 13.99
CA LEU A 26 2.79 3.70 13.76
C LEU A 26 2.37 4.49 15.01
N ASN A 27 1.40 4.00 15.79
CA ASN A 27 1.03 4.61 17.07
C ASN A 27 2.16 4.58 18.09
N ASP A 28 3.00 3.55 18.09
CA ASP A 28 4.15 3.46 19.00
C ASP A 28 5.27 4.46 18.65
N MET A 29 5.25 5.02 17.43
CA MET A 29 6.28 5.93 16.92
C MET A 29 5.95 7.41 17.08
N ILE A 30 4.72 7.75 17.48
CA ILE A 30 4.19 9.11 17.41
C ILE A 30 3.48 9.48 18.71
N ASP A 31 3.53 10.76 19.07
CA ASP A 31 2.87 11.24 20.29
C ASP A 31 1.35 11.39 20.11
N SER A 32 0.88 11.58 18.88
CA SER A 32 -0.54 11.77 18.55
C SER A 32 -1.13 10.51 17.91
N PRO A 33 -2.22 9.92 18.44
CA PRO A 33 -2.72 8.64 17.96
C PRO A 33 -3.13 8.69 16.49
N ILE A 34 -2.63 7.73 15.72
CA ILE A 34 -2.99 7.49 14.32
C ILE A 34 -4.01 6.37 14.22
N ARG A 35 -5.05 6.61 13.41
CA ARG A 35 -6.02 5.57 13.04
C ARG A 35 -5.97 5.38 11.54
N LEU A 36 -5.70 4.14 11.12
CA LEU A 36 -5.85 3.75 9.72
C LEU A 36 -7.26 3.22 9.53
N GLN A 37 -8.01 3.81 8.60
CA GLN A 37 -9.32 3.28 8.23
C GLN A 37 -9.13 2.00 7.41
N ILE A 38 -10.01 1.03 7.69
CA ILE A 38 -10.14 -0.18 6.88
C ILE A 38 -10.33 0.25 5.42
N PRO A 39 -9.49 -0.25 4.50
CA PRO A 39 -9.53 0.20 3.13
C PRO A 39 -10.71 -0.39 2.36
N TYR A 40 -11.18 0.33 1.36
CA TYR A 40 -12.01 -0.25 0.32
C TYR A 40 -11.12 -1.00 -0.67
N LEU A 41 -11.43 -2.27 -0.91
CA LEU A 41 -10.62 -3.17 -1.74
C LEU A 41 -11.26 -3.37 -3.11
N GLN A 42 -10.48 -3.14 -4.16
CA GLN A 42 -10.88 -3.36 -5.55
C GLN A 42 -9.82 -4.14 -6.30
N ILE A 43 -10.28 -4.92 -7.29
CA ILE A 43 -9.40 -5.59 -8.25
C ILE A 43 -9.64 -4.96 -9.60
N LEU A 44 -8.57 -4.40 -10.13
CA LEU A 44 -8.60 -3.56 -11.30
C LEU A 44 -7.62 -4.12 -12.34
N SER A 45 -7.97 -3.90 -13.60
CA SER A 45 -7.00 -4.05 -14.67
C SER A 45 -6.01 -2.87 -14.64
N PRO A 46 -4.88 -2.97 -15.37
CA PRO A 46 -3.93 -1.87 -15.49
C PRO A 46 -4.55 -0.55 -15.96
N THR A 47 -5.49 -0.61 -16.91
CA THR A 47 -6.18 0.58 -17.41
C THR A 47 -7.14 1.13 -16.36
N ASP A 48 -7.91 0.25 -15.70
CA ASP A 48 -8.91 0.69 -14.73
C ASP A 48 -8.26 1.32 -13.49
N VAL A 49 -7.12 0.80 -13.02
CA VAL A 49 -6.42 1.41 -11.87
C VAL A 49 -5.84 2.76 -12.22
N GLN A 50 -5.36 2.94 -13.44
CA GLN A 50 -4.86 4.25 -13.87
C GLN A 50 -6.00 5.26 -13.89
N GLU A 51 -7.15 4.91 -14.49
CA GLU A 51 -8.33 5.78 -14.53
C GLU A 51 -8.84 6.09 -13.10
N GLU A 52 -8.98 5.08 -12.24
CA GLU A 52 -9.44 5.26 -10.85
C GLU A 52 -8.53 6.22 -10.08
N LEU A 53 -7.20 6.03 -10.16
CA LEU A 53 -6.24 6.87 -9.44
C LEU A 53 -6.10 8.26 -10.06
N GLU A 54 -6.24 8.42 -11.38
CA GLU A 54 -6.29 9.74 -12.03
C GLU A 54 -7.52 10.54 -11.58
N HIS A 55 -8.67 9.88 -11.45
CA HIS A 55 -9.90 10.49 -10.94
C HIS A 55 -9.83 10.80 -9.43
N HIS A 56 -9.24 9.91 -8.63
CA HIS A 56 -9.14 10.08 -7.18
C HIS A 56 -8.10 11.16 -6.81
N LEU A 57 -6.95 11.19 -7.49
CA LEU A 57 -5.80 12.02 -7.15
C LEU A 57 -5.71 13.30 -8.00
N ASN A 58 -6.68 13.55 -8.89
CA ASN A 58 -6.85 14.77 -9.69
C ASN A 58 -5.61 15.24 -10.49
N GLY A 59 -4.73 14.32 -10.90
CA GLY A 59 -3.53 14.65 -11.67
C GLY A 59 -2.46 15.42 -10.88
N GLU A 60 -2.52 15.40 -9.55
CA GLU A 60 -1.50 15.97 -8.68
C GLU A 60 -0.16 15.23 -8.82
N GLN A 61 0.93 15.88 -8.41
CA GLN A 61 2.13 15.11 -8.06
C GLN A 61 1.81 14.22 -6.88
N ILE A 62 2.36 13.01 -6.93
CA ILE A 62 2.19 12.02 -5.88
C ILE A 62 3.55 11.55 -5.41
N ALA A 63 3.63 11.29 -4.10
CA ALA A 63 4.77 10.66 -3.46
C ALA A 63 4.45 9.16 -3.29
N ALA A 64 5.40 8.31 -3.64
CA ALA A 64 5.23 6.87 -3.58
C ALA A 64 6.41 6.21 -2.86
N VAL A 65 6.09 5.24 -2.01
CA VAL A 65 7.07 4.30 -1.47
C VAL A 65 6.74 2.92 -1.97
N GLN A 66 7.72 2.26 -2.57
CA GLN A 66 7.55 0.94 -3.15
C GLN A 66 8.48 -0.11 -2.54
N LEU A 67 7.95 -1.33 -2.39
CA LEU A 67 8.73 -2.52 -2.07
C LEU A 67 8.39 -3.61 -3.09
N LYS A 68 9.42 -4.34 -3.53
CA LYS A 68 9.27 -5.58 -4.28
C LYS A 68 9.18 -6.74 -3.30
N PHE A 69 8.25 -7.66 -3.53
CA PHE A 69 8.18 -8.91 -2.77
C PHE A 69 8.30 -10.12 -3.70
N THR A 70 8.95 -11.17 -3.23
CA THR A 70 9.22 -12.41 -3.98
C THR A 70 9.11 -13.62 -3.05
N GLY A 71 8.99 -14.83 -3.61
CA GLY A 71 8.90 -16.07 -2.83
C GLY A 71 7.76 -16.95 -3.35
N SER A 72 6.85 -17.36 -2.45
CA SER A 72 5.65 -18.15 -2.83
C SER A 72 4.80 -17.47 -3.89
N PHE A 73 4.71 -16.15 -3.84
CA PHE A 73 4.18 -15.28 -4.89
C PHE A 73 4.99 -13.99 -4.88
N GLY A 74 4.91 -13.22 -5.97
CA GLY A 74 5.73 -12.02 -6.13
C GLY A 74 5.03 -10.88 -6.84
N GLY A 75 5.50 -9.68 -6.59
CA GLY A 75 4.87 -8.46 -7.07
C GLY A 75 5.53 -7.21 -6.49
N ILE A 76 4.83 -6.10 -6.66
CA ILE A 76 5.23 -4.79 -6.17
C ILE A 76 4.11 -4.26 -5.29
N ALA A 77 4.46 -3.77 -4.11
CA ALA A 77 3.56 -3.07 -3.23
C ALA A 77 3.98 -1.60 -3.20
N GLN A 78 3.01 -0.70 -3.34
CA GLN A 78 3.22 0.74 -3.29
C GLN A 78 2.28 1.35 -2.26
N LEU A 79 2.78 2.32 -1.51
CA LEU A 79 1.97 3.24 -0.72
C LEU A 79 2.12 4.61 -1.37
N VAL A 80 1.01 5.18 -1.85
CA VAL A 80 1.01 6.44 -2.58
C VAL A 80 0.19 7.49 -1.84
N PHE A 81 0.65 8.73 -1.93
CA PHE A 81 0.02 9.89 -1.31
C PHE A 81 -0.02 11.06 -2.30
N PRO A 82 -1.12 11.83 -2.36
CA PRO A 82 -1.05 13.20 -2.86
C PRO A 82 0.09 13.97 -2.17
N THR A 83 0.82 14.83 -2.89
CA THR A 83 1.96 15.55 -2.29
C THR A 83 1.54 16.35 -1.04
N ASN A 84 0.34 16.92 -1.00
CA ASN A 84 -0.15 17.61 0.20
C ASN A 84 -0.39 16.64 1.39
N SER A 85 -0.97 15.47 1.13
CA SER A 85 -1.13 14.41 2.15
C SER A 85 0.22 13.93 2.69
N ALA A 86 1.18 13.68 1.79
CA ALA A 86 2.55 13.29 2.15
C ALA A 86 3.21 14.37 3.02
N ALA A 87 3.03 15.63 2.63
CA ALA A 87 3.58 16.77 3.35
C ALA A 87 3.01 16.87 4.77
N MET A 88 1.68 16.82 4.90
CA MET A 88 1.00 16.83 6.19
C MET A 88 1.44 15.66 7.07
N LEU A 89 1.57 14.47 6.51
CA LEU A 89 2.02 13.29 7.25
C LEU A 89 3.42 13.49 7.81
N VAL A 90 4.36 13.97 7.00
CA VAL A 90 5.73 14.23 7.46
C VAL A 90 5.73 15.25 8.60
N THR A 91 5.05 16.38 8.43
CA THR A 91 4.96 17.40 9.48
C THR A 91 4.40 16.84 10.78
N MET A 92 3.38 15.99 10.72
CA MET A 92 2.79 15.37 11.92
C MET A 92 3.71 14.37 12.61
N LEU A 93 4.55 13.67 11.84
CA LEU A 93 5.46 12.66 12.37
C LEU A 93 6.77 13.25 12.90
N THR A 94 7.25 14.34 12.32
CA THR A 94 8.54 14.94 12.67
C THR A 94 8.43 16.23 13.46
N GLY A 95 7.27 16.90 13.43
CA GLY A 95 7.08 18.24 13.99
C GLY A 95 7.73 19.35 13.16
N GLU A 96 8.26 19.04 11.97
CA GLU A 96 8.96 20.00 11.10
C GLU A 96 8.06 20.46 9.94
N GLU A 97 7.89 21.78 9.77
CA GLU A 97 7.15 22.34 8.63
C GLU A 97 7.99 22.29 7.35
N LEU A 98 7.41 21.78 6.26
CA LEU A 98 8.06 21.61 4.96
C LEU A 98 8.30 22.95 4.23
N GLY A 99 9.53 23.18 3.76
CA GLY A 99 9.93 24.44 3.08
C GLY A 99 11.43 24.73 2.83
N THR A 100 12.38 23.88 3.23
CA THR A 100 13.84 24.06 3.06
C THR A 100 14.51 22.82 2.43
N HIS A 101 15.72 22.96 1.88
CA HIS A 101 16.44 21.89 1.17
C HIS A 101 16.82 20.67 2.02
N ASP A 102 16.98 20.81 3.34
CA ASP A 102 17.27 19.66 4.23
C ASP A 102 16.04 18.76 4.45
N LEU A 103 14.84 19.27 4.17
CA LEU A 103 13.57 18.58 4.45
C LEU A 103 13.22 17.53 3.41
N ASP A 104 13.85 17.53 2.23
CA ASP A 104 13.66 16.44 1.27
C ASP A 104 14.19 15.12 1.83
N SER A 105 15.32 15.15 2.54
CA SER A 105 15.88 13.95 3.17
C SER A 105 15.00 13.42 4.31
N VAL A 106 14.46 14.33 5.13
CA VAL A 106 13.52 14.03 6.21
C VAL A 106 12.22 13.46 5.65
N LYS A 107 11.64 14.11 4.64
CA LYS A 107 10.44 13.64 3.92
C LYS A 107 10.65 12.23 3.38
N ILE A 108 11.74 12.00 2.64
CA ILE A 108 12.06 10.70 2.05
C ILE A 108 12.21 9.63 3.13
N GLY A 109 12.97 9.92 4.19
CA GLY A 109 13.20 8.98 5.30
C GLY A 109 11.91 8.63 6.02
N THR A 110 11.13 9.64 6.42
CA THR A 110 9.87 9.47 7.13
C THR A 110 8.85 8.70 6.30
N LEU A 111 8.63 9.11 5.04
CA LEU A 111 7.69 8.40 4.16
C LEU A 111 8.16 6.98 3.87
N SER A 112 9.47 6.76 3.66
CA SER A 112 10.01 5.41 3.44
C SER A 112 9.77 4.50 4.63
N GLU A 113 9.91 5.00 5.86
CA GLU A 113 9.63 4.24 7.08
C GLU A 113 8.14 3.94 7.22
N VAL A 114 7.26 4.95 7.02
CA VAL A 114 5.81 4.72 7.03
C VAL A 114 5.40 3.70 5.97
N GLY A 115 5.89 3.85 4.74
CA GLY A 115 5.62 2.94 3.65
C GLY A 115 6.10 1.52 3.97
N ASN A 116 7.30 1.38 4.53
CA ASN A 116 7.84 0.10 4.99
C ASN A 116 6.94 -0.54 6.06
N ILE A 117 6.49 0.22 7.06
CA ILE A 117 5.61 -0.29 8.12
C ILE A 117 4.26 -0.73 7.57
N VAL A 118 3.61 0.11 6.76
CA VAL A 118 2.29 -0.17 6.21
C VAL A 118 2.34 -1.36 5.26
N ILE A 119 3.29 -1.36 4.32
CA ILE A 119 3.43 -2.43 3.32
C ILE A 119 3.81 -3.75 4.01
N ASN A 120 4.76 -3.74 4.95
CA ASN A 120 5.13 -4.96 5.67
C ASN A 120 4.04 -5.43 6.63
N GLY A 121 3.23 -4.51 7.19
CA GLY A 121 2.04 -4.87 7.95
C GLY A 121 1.04 -5.65 7.08
N VAL A 122 0.70 -5.11 5.91
CA VAL A 122 -0.22 -5.76 4.95
C VAL A 122 0.35 -7.07 4.41
N MET A 123 1.52 -7.02 3.79
CA MET A 123 2.12 -8.21 3.16
C MET A 123 2.55 -9.26 4.18
N GLY A 124 2.99 -8.83 5.36
CA GLY A 124 3.32 -9.70 6.48
C GLY A 124 2.09 -10.40 7.04
N ALA A 125 0.96 -9.71 7.20
CA ALA A 125 -0.29 -10.34 7.60
C ALA A 125 -0.74 -11.39 6.56
N ILE A 126 -0.72 -11.05 5.27
CA ILE A 126 -1.03 -11.98 4.18
C ILE A 126 -0.12 -13.21 4.26
N SER A 127 1.21 -13.03 4.33
CA SER A 127 2.14 -14.15 4.34
C SER A 127 2.00 -15.02 5.58
N ASN A 128 1.79 -14.42 6.76
CA ASN A 128 1.70 -15.14 8.02
C ASN A 128 0.43 -15.98 8.09
N VAL A 129 -0.72 -15.41 7.75
CA VAL A 129 -2.01 -16.13 7.80
C VAL A 129 -2.05 -17.24 6.75
N LEU A 130 -1.52 -16.98 5.55
CA LEU A 130 -1.45 -17.99 4.48
C LEU A 130 -0.26 -18.96 4.62
N GLN A 131 0.56 -18.81 5.67
CA GLN A 131 1.78 -19.59 5.91
C GLN A 131 2.76 -19.60 4.71
N GLN A 132 2.82 -18.48 3.99
CA GLN A 132 3.70 -18.29 2.84
C GLN A 132 4.99 -17.59 3.26
N ARG A 133 6.07 -17.83 2.50
CA ARG A 133 7.35 -17.16 2.72
C ARG A 133 7.57 -16.11 1.66
N LEU A 134 7.69 -14.86 2.09
CA LEU A 134 8.02 -13.72 1.23
C LEU A 134 9.35 -13.09 1.66
N ASN A 135 10.11 -12.63 0.68
CA ASN A 135 11.29 -11.79 0.85
C ASN A 135 11.00 -10.43 0.25
N TYR A 136 11.46 -9.38 0.92
CA TYR A 136 11.19 -7.98 0.55
C TYR A 136 12.49 -7.27 0.13
N SER A 137 12.37 -6.37 -0.84
CA SER A 137 13.42 -5.39 -1.09
C SER A 137 13.40 -4.29 -0.03
N ILE A 138 14.47 -3.50 0.02
CA ILE A 138 14.42 -2.20 0.71
C ILE A 138 13.36 -1.28 0.07
N PRO A 139 12.76 -0.36 0.82
CA PRO A 139 11.86 0.65 0.27
C PRO A 139 12.59 1.58 -0.69
N SER A 140 11.88 1.98 -1.76
CA SER A 140 12.33 3.01 -2.68
C SER A 140 11.29 4.11 -2.75
N TYR A 141 11.73 5.35 -2.54
CA TYR A 141 10.90 6.54 -2.67
C TYR A 141 10.95 7.08 -4.10
N THR A 142 9.83 7.57 -4.61
CA THR A 142 9.75 8.28 -5.90
C THR A 142 8.62 9.30 -5.88
N GLU A 143 8.81 10.43 -6.56
CA GLU A 143 7.75 11.41 -6.84
C GLU A 143 7.50 11.47 -8.33
N GLY A 144 6.24 11.68 -8.72
CA GLY A 144 5.89 11.78 -10.13
C GLY A 144 4.38 11.88 -10.34
N THR A 145 3.98 11.71 -11.59
CA THR A 145 2.57 11.53 -11.92
C THR A 145 2.18 10.06 -11.74
N ILE A 146 0.89 9.80 -11.57
CA ILE A 146 0.40 8.43 -11.44
C ILE A 146 0.82 7.53 -12.60
N ALA A 147 0.73 8.02 -13.85
CA ALA A 147 1.17 7.27 -15.02
C ALA A 147 2.66 6.85 -14.93
N THR A 148 3.54 7.76 -14.49
CA THR A 148 4.98 7.44 -14.35
C THR A 148 5.24 6.45 -13.23
N LEU A 149 4.51 6.53 -12.12
CA LEU A 149 4.68 5.68 -10.95
C LEU A 149 4.11 4.28 -11.13
N LEU A 150 2.99 4.15 -11.83
CA LEU A 150 2.45 2.85 -12.20
C LEU A 150 3.37 2.14 -13.21
N THR A 151 3.84 2.86 -14.23
CA THR A 151 4.75 2.29 -15.25
C THR A 151 6.08 1.85 -14.64
N SER A 152 6.71 2.68 -13.80
CA SER A 152 7.95 2.32 -13.09
C SER A 152 7.71 1.27 -12.00
N GLY A 153 6.50 1.22 -11.44
CA GLY A 153 6.00 0.25 -10.47
C GLY A 153 5.65 -1.12 -11.06
N GLY A 154 6.04 -1.40 -12.30
CA GLY A 154 5.91 -2.72 -12.93
C GLY A 154 4.52 -3.04 -13.44
N LEU A 155 3.65 -2.04 -13.58
CA LEU A 155 2.36 -2.21 -14.23
C LEU A 155 2.57 -2.56 -15.72
N SER A 156 1.93 -3.64 -16.17
CA SER A 156 1.93 -4.06 -17.57
C SER A 156 0.61 -4.74 -17.93
N ALA A 157 0.34 -4.96 -19.22
CA ALA A 157 -0.93 -5.52 -19.69
C ALA A 157 -1.30 -6.87 -19.02
N ASP A 158 -0.29 -7.65 -18.60
CA ASP A 158 -0.45 -8.97 -17.97
C ASP A 158 -0.37 -8.92 -16.44
N THR A 159 -0.74 -7.79 -15.84
CA THR A 159 -0.79 -7.62 -14.37
C THR A 159 -2.22 -7.55 -13.85
N VAL A 160 -2.38 -8.00 -12.61
CA VAL A 160 -3.59 -7.85 -11.81
C VAL A 160 -3.25 -6.90 -10.68
N VAL A 161 -4.10 -5.88 -10.50
CA VAL A 161 -3.89 -4.86 -9.47
C VAL A 161 -4.94 -5.02 -8.40
N LEU A 162 -4.49 -5.16 -7.16
CA LEU A 162 -5.31 -5.07 -5.97
C LEU A 162 -5.10 -3.68 -5.37
N LEU A 163 -6.10 -2.82 -5.52
CA LEU A 163 -6.12 -1.47 -4.97
C LEU A 163 -6.84 -1.48 -3.62
N ALA A 164 -6.16 -1.00 -2.58
CA ALA A 164 -6.70 -0.82 -1.24
C ALA A 164 -6.59 0.66 -0.85
N GLN A 165 -7.71 1.38 -0.92
CA GLN A 165 -7.73 2.81 -0.61
C GLN A 165 -7.92 3.02 0.89
N THR A 166 -6.95 3.62 1.57
CA THR A 166 -7.00 3.84 3.02
C THR A 166 -6.99 5.32 3.38
N ARG A 167 -7.39 5.62 4.62
CA ARG A 167 -7.33 6.97 5.16
C ARG A 167 -6.65 6.94 6.51
N PHE A 168 -5.61 7.74 6.62
CA PHE A 168 -4.87 8.01 7.83
C PHE A 168 -5.58 9.15 8.56
N ILE A 169 -5.99 8.91 9.80
CA ILE A 169 -6.62 9.90 10.67
C ILE A 169 -5.66 10.17 11.81
N ILE A 170 -5.09 11.37 11.84
CA ILE A 170 -4.18 11.83 12.90
C ILE A 170 -4.81 13.09 13.49
N GLU A 171 -5.16 13.05 14.79
CA GLU A 171 -5.93 14.08 15.48
C GLU A 171 -7.26 14.43 14.77
N ARG A 172 -7.29 15.55 14.04
CA ARG A 172 -8.43 16.07 13.25
C ARG A 172 -8.13 16.12 11.76
N LEU A 173 -6.91 15.75 11.35
CA LEU A 173 -6.48 15.74 9.97
C LEU A 173 -6.82 14.40 9.33
N HIS A 174 -7.31 14.48 8.10
CA HIS A 174 -7.58 13.33 7.25
C HIS A 174 -6.54 13.35 6.15
N ILE A 175 -5.67 12.36 6.16
CA ILE A 175 -4.61 12.18 5.19
C ILE A 175 -4.99 10.96 4.36
N GLU A 176 -5.20 11.18 3.07
CA GLU A 176 -5.56 10.10 2.15
C GLU A 176 -4.30 9.45 1.59
N GLY A 177 -4.33 8.12 1.47
CA GLY A 177 -3.26 7.36 0.86
C GLY A 177 -3.74 6.01 0.36
N ASP A 178 -3.21 5.56 -0.76
CA ASP A 178 -3.62 4.31 -1.39
C ASP A 178 -2.51 3.28 -1.30
N ILE A 179 -2.89 2.04 -1.02
CA ILE A 179 -2.02 0.89 -1.12
C ILE A 179 -2.34 0.17 -2.41
N ILE A 180 -1.34 0.04 -3.27
CA ILE A 180 -1.45 -0.59 -4.57
C ILE A 180 -0.58 -1.83 -4.56
N LEU A 181 -1.20 -3.00 -4.70
CA LEU A 181 -0.49 -4.27 -4.84
C LEU A 181 -0.60 -4.74 -6.29
N ILE A 182 0.52 -4.82 -6.96
CA ILE A 182 0.63 -5.20 -8.37
C ILE A 182 1.23 -6.60 -8.44
N PHE A 183 0.49 -7.52 -9.04
CA PHE A 183 0.90 -8.90 -9.25
C PHE A 183 0.94 -9.18 -10.76
N ASN A 184 1.84 -10.05 -11.21
CA ASN A 184 1.59 -10.74 -12.48
C ASN A 184 0.47 -11.77 -12.28
N VAL A 185 -0.18 -12.20 -13.38
CA VAL A 185 -1.30 -13.15 -13.31
C VAL A 185 -0.94 -14.43 -12.54
N ASN A 186 0.23 -15.02 -12.81
CA ASN A 186 0.65 -16.27 -12.17
C ASN A 186 0.83 -16.13 -10.65
N SER A 187 1.41 -15.01 -10.20
CA SER A 187 1.57 -14.69 -8.77
C SER A 187 0.22 -14.47 -8.10
N PHE A 188 -0.72 -13.83 -8.79
CA PHE A 188 -2.06 -13.62 -8.27
C PHE A 188 -2.82 -14.94 -8.14
N ASP A 189 -2.69 -15.84 -9.12
CA ASP A 189 -3.25 -17.19 -9.05
C ASP A 189 -2.65 -18.01 -7.90
N ALA A 190 -1.35 -17.88 -7.65
CA ALA A 190 -0.69 -18.51 -6.51
C ALA A 190 -1.25 -17.99 -5.16
N LEU A 191 -1.48 -16.67 -5.04
CA LEU A 191 -2.13 -16.06 -3.88
C LEU A 191 -3.54 -16.63 -3.65
N LEU A 192 -4.36 -16.69 -4.70
CA LEU A 192 -5.72 -17.24 -4.58
C LEU A 192 -5.74 -18.74 -4.26
N THR A 193 -4.77 -19.50 -4.78
CA THR A 193 -4.61 -20.91 -4.45
C THR A 193 -4.35 -21.07 -2.95
N ALA A 194 -3.46 -20.25 -2.38
CA ALA A 194 -3.19 -20.26 -0.94
C ALA A 194 -4.43 -19.88 -0.11
N ILE A 195 -5.20 -18.87 -0.54
CA ILE A 195 -6.46 -18.49 0.11
C ILE A 195 -7.48 -19.64 0.09
N ASN A 196 -7.63 -20.30 -1.06
CA ASN A 196 -8.56 -21.43 -1.22
C ASN A 196 -8.15 -22.62 -0.34
N GLN A 197 -6.85 -22.89 -0.18
CA GLN A 197 -6.34 -23.96 0.68
C GLN A 197 -6.64 -23.68 2.15
N LEU A 198 -6.48 -22.44 2.61
CA LEU A 198 -6.87 -22.03 3.96
C LEU A 198 -8.38 -22.21 4.19
N ALA A 199 -9.21 -21.82 3.22
CA ALA A 199 -10.66 -21.88 3.31
C ALA A 199 -11.25 -23.29 3.16
N GLY A 200 -10.50 -24.24 2.58
CA GLY A 200 -10.87 -25.66 2.44
C GLY A 200 -10.34 -26.56 3.56
N GLY A 201 -9.52 -26.01 4.47
CA GLY A 201 -9.01 -26.69 5.66
C GLY A 201 -9.84 -26.44 6.93
N LEU A 202 -10.95 -25.70 6.83
CA LEU A 202 -11.99 -25.51 7.85
C LEU A 202 -13.22 -26.36 7.50
#